data_AF-A0A1V3N0Y9-F1
#
_entry.id   AF-A0A1V3N0Y9-F1
#
_cell.length_a   1.000
_cell.length_b   1.000
_cell.length_c   1.000
_cell.angle_alpha   90.00
_cell.angle_beta   90.00
_cell.angle_gamma   90.00
#
_symmetry.space_group_name_H-M   'P 1'
#
loop_
_entity.id
_entity.type
_entity.pdbx_description
1 polymer ?
#
loop_
_entity_poly.entity_id
_entity_poly.type
_entity_poly.pdbx_seq_one_letter_code
_entity_poly.pdbx_strand_id
1 'polypeptide(L)'
;MSYDISLYRTETKVREENAHDADFFEKEENLVPFTGQQFQELKERLLNYNYKITGEDDHGLHFSHSDGDFGTALLTGNALYFTASWNANSIFEVGMVASEFTDSGEYAKYDFQRGEWEVWE
;
A
#
# COMPACT_ATOMS: atom_id res chain seq x y z
N MET A 1 0.09 -8.48 17.02
CA MET A 1 1.05 -7.78 16.13
C MET A 1 0.49 -7.88 14.73
N SER A 2 0.68 -6.86 13.89
CA SER A 2 0.29 -6.81 12.48
C SER A 2 1.53 -6.61 11.63
N TYR A 3 1.43 -6.92 10.34
CA TYR A 3 2.45 -6.62 9.35
C TYR A 3 1.88 -5.61 8.37
N ASP A 4 2.59 -4.53 8.11
CA ASP A 4 2.06 -3.35 7.43
C ASP A 4 2.93 -3.03 6.22
N ILE A 5 2.30 -3.09 5.04
CA ILE A 5 2.93 -2.81 3.75
C ILE A 5 2.18 -1.65 3.13
N SER A 6 2.90 -0.73 2.52
CA SER A 6 2.29 0.41 1.84
C SER A 6 2.77 0.52 0.41
N LEU A 7 1.86 0.92 -0.47
CA LEU A 7 2.16 1.35 -1.82
C LEU A 7 2.03 2.86 -1.90
N TYR A 8 3.10 3.48 -2.38
CA TYR A 8 3.14 4.88 -2.72
C TYR A 8 3.45 5.04 -4.20
N ARG A 9 3.31 6.26 -4.71
CA ARG A 9 3.89 6.60 -6.01
C ARG A 9 5.41 6.49 -5.97
N THR A 10 6.02 6.12 -7.08
CA THR A 10 7.49 6.09 -7.22
C THR A 10 8.12 7.46 -6.93
N GLU A 11 7.43 8.57 -7.22
CA GLU A 11 7.93 9.89 -6.86
C GLU A 11 8.01 10.12 -5.35
N THR A 12 7.13 9.51 -4.55
CA THR A 12 7.20 9.55 -3.08
C THR A 12 8.45 8.81 -2.58
N LYS A 13 8.78 7.65 -3.17
CA LYS A 13 10.03 6.93 -2.88
C LYS A 13 11.25 7.80 -3.09
N VAL A 14 11.35 8.44 -4.26
CA VAL A 14 12.48 9.33 -4.58
C VAL A 14 12.56 10.50 -3.57
N ARG A 15 11.43 11.06 -3.14
CA ARG A 15 11.43 12.12 -2.13
C ARG A 15 11.93 11.65 -0.77
N GLU A 16 11.49 10.48 -0.31
CA GLU A 16 11.90 9.90 0.97
C GLU A 16 13.40 9.61 0.98
N GLU A 17 13.90 8.95 -0.07
CA GLU A 17 15.32 8.62 -0.23
C GLU A 17 16.23 9.87 -0.22
N ASN A 18 15.72 11.03 -0.69
CA ASN A 18 16.45 12.29 -0.68
C ASN A 18 16.27 13.11 0.62
N ALA A 19 15.15 12.93 1.33
CA ALA A 19 14.84 13.68 2.53
C ALA A 19 15.66 13.20 3.74
N HIS A 20 15.98 11.91 3.80
CA HIS A 20 16.63 11.26 4.95
C HIS A 20 15.93 11.59 6.29
N ASP A 21 14.61 11.74 6.25
CA ASP A 21 13.77 12.11 7.38
C ASP A 21 13.10 10.85 7.92
N ALA A 22 13.37 10.49 9.19
CA ALA A 22 12.78 9.33 9.82
C ALA A 22 11.25 9.45 9.99
N ASP A 23 10.75 10.69 10.05
CA ASP A 23 9.31 11.00 10.21
C ASP A 23 8.67 11.37 8.87
N PHE A 24 9.29 10.98 7.74
CA PHE A 24 8.84 11.37 6.40
C PHE A 24 7.37 11.00 6.13
N PHE A 25 6.98 9.78 6.50
CA PHE A 25 5.64 9.25 6.26
C PHE A 25 4.57 9.81 7.20
N GLU A 26 4.95 10.50 8.29
CA GLU A 26 4.00 11.15 9.18
C GLU A 26 3.44 12.46 8.60
N LYS A 27 4.12 13.01 7.59
CA LYS A 27 3.79 14.30 6.99
C LYS A 27 3.13 14.07 5.63
N GLU A 28 1.81 14.25 5.56
CA GLU A 28 1.06 14.06 4.30
C GLU A 28 1.58 14.94 3.15
N GLU A 29 2.14 16.12 3.45
CA GLU A 29 2.75 17.02 2.46
C GLU A 29 3.95 16.40 1.70
N ASN A 30 4.61 15.42 2.32
CA ASN A 30 5.72 14.70 1.71
C ASN A 30 5.24 13.69 0.66
N LEU A 31 4.03 13.15 0.85
CA LEU A 31 3.45 12.11 0.02
C LEU A 31 2.92 12.71 -1.27
N VAL A 32 3.23 12.08 -2.40
CA VAL A 32 2.69 12.48 -3.70
C VAL A 32 1.29 11.87 -3.86
N PRO A 33 0.23 12.67 -4.03
CA PRO A 33 -1.12 12.15 -4.21
C PRO A 33 -1.23 11.34 -5.51
N PHE A 34 -2.08 10.31 -5.47
CA PHE A 34 -2.51 9.60 -6.66
C PHE A 34 -3.32 10.52 -7.56
N THR A 35 -3.17 10.32 -8.87
CA THR A 35 -4.12 10.91 -9.81
C THR A 35 -5.49 10.24 -9.66
N GLY A 36 -6.55 10.91 -10.12
CA GLY A 36 -7.89 10.31 -10.11
C GLY A 36 -7.95 8.98 -10.89
N GLN A 37 -7.14 8.83 -11.94
CA GLN A 37 -7.03 7.59 -12.70
C GLN A 37 -6.33 6.50 -11.88
N GLN A 38 -5.16 6.81 -11.31
CA GLN A 38 -4.39 5.88 -10.47
C GLN A 38 -5.21 5.36 -9.30
N PHE A 39 -5.96 6.24 -8.63
CA PHE A 39 -6.85 5.85 -7.54
C PHE A 39 -7.92 4.85 -7.99
N GLN A 40 -8.59 5.09 -9.14
CA GLN A 40 -9.60 4.17 -9.66
C GLN A 40 -8.96 2.84 -10.08
N GLU A 41 -7.79 2.86 -10.72
CA GLU A 41 -7.07 1.65 -11.12
C GLU A 41 -6.67 0.79 -9.91
N LEU A 42 -6.14 1.40 -8.84
CA LEU A 42 -5.82 0.69 -7.60
C LEU A 42 -7.08 0.08 -6.96
N LYS A 43 -8.18 0.83 -6.93
CA LYS A 43 -9.48 0.34 -6.45
C LYS A 43 -9.96 -0.86 -7.28
N GLU A 44 -9.93 -0.77 -8.60
CA GLU A 44 -10.36 -1.86 -9.48
C GLU A 44 -9.47 -3.09 -9.32
N ARG A 45 -8.15 -2.91 -9.18
CA ARG A 45 -7.23 -4.00 -8.88
C ARG A 45 -7.61 -4.69 -7.56
N LEU A 46 -7.81 -3.95 -6.46
CA LEU A 46 -8.25 -4.55 -5.19
C LEU A 46 -9.53 -5.39 -5.35
N LEU A 47 -10.53 -4.87 -6.08
CA LEU A 47 -11.77 -5.60 -6.35
C LEU A 47 -11.53 -6.88 -7.17
N ASN A 48 -10.61 -6.85 -8.13
CA ASN A 48 -10.21 -8.02 -8.92
C ASN A 48 -9.52 -9.10 -8.07
N TYR A 49 -8.80 -8.70 -7.02
CA TYR A 49 -8.27 -9.60 -6.00
C TYR A 49 -9.33 -10.04 -4.97
N ASN A 50 -10.62 -9.85 -5.25
CA ASN A 50 -11.75 -10.20 -4.37
C ASN A 50 -11.76 -9.46 -3.03
N TYR A 51 -11.02 -8.35 -2.87
CA TYR A 51 -11.25 -7.46 -1.74
C TYR A 51 -12.63 -6.82 -1.88
N LYS A 52 -13.29 -6.63 -0.74
CA LYS A 52 -14.61 -6.01 -0.66
C LYS A 52 -14.52 -4.72 0.14
N ILE A 53 -15.16 -3.68 -0.37
CA ILE A 53 -15.28 -2.41 0.35
C ILE A 53 -16.11 -2.66 1.60
N THR A 54 -15.54 -2.36 2.77
CA THR A 54 -16.20 -2.51 4.08
C THR A 54 -16.68 -1.17 4.64
N GLY A 55 -16.11 -0.05 4.16
CA GLY A 55 -16.48 1.28 4.59
C GLY A 55 -15.71 2.36 3.84
N GLU A 56 -16.14 3.59 4.05
CA GLU A 56 -15.47 4.81 3.61
C GLU A 56 -15.50 5.79 4.80
N ASP A 57 -14.37 6.40 5.11
CA ASP A 57 -14.26 7.44 6.13
C ASP A 57 -13.36 8.60 5.65
N ASP A 58 -13.07 9.54 6.55
CA ASP A 58 -12.23 10.70 6.26
C ASP A 58 -10.78 10.34 5.85
N HIS A 59 -10.32 9.12 6.15
CA HIS A 59 -8.99 8.64 5.76
C HIS A 59 -8.99 7.94 4.39
N GLY A 60 -10.09 7.31 4.00
CA GLY A 60 -10.24 6.72 2.66
C GLY A 60 -11.20 5.53 2.59
N LEU A 61 -10.97 4.69 1.58
CA LEU A 61 -11.76 3.48 1.33
C LEU A 61 -11.16 2.28 2.05
N HIS A 62 -11.95 1.63 2.89
CA HIS A 62 -11.58 0.42 3.61
C HIS A 62 -11.98 -0.82 2.84
N PHE A 63 -11.07 -1.78 2.79
CA PHE A 63 -11.23 -3.05 2.11
C PHE A 63 -10.89 -4.21 3.03
N SER A 64 -11.65 -5.29 2.93
CA SER A 64 -11.34 -6.57 3.56
C SER A 64 -11.48 -7.70 2.57
N HIS A 65 -10.66 -8.73 2.72
CA HIS A 65 -10.79 -9.96 1.96
C HIS A 65 -11.51 -11.04 2.80
N SER A 66 -12.28 -11.91 2.14
CA SER A 66 -13.00 -13.00 2.85
C SER A 66 -12.09 -14.14 3.28
N ASP A 67 -10.98 -14.31 2.58
CA ASP A 67 -9.88 -15.17 2.99
C ASP A 67 -8.97 -14.37 3.94
N GLY A 68 -8.73 -14.92 5.14
CA GLY A 68 -7.98 -14.25 6.21
C GLY A 68 -6.50 -14.08 5.91
N ASP A 69 -5.96 -14.78 4.91
CA ASP A 69 -4.56 -14.63 4.51
C ASP A 69 -4.34 -13.29 3.76
N PHE A 70 -5.32 -12.78 3.02
CA PHE A 70 -5.17 -11.52 2.28
C PHE A 70 -5.29 -10.26 3.16
N GLY A 71 -5.61 -10.39 4.45
CA GLY A 71 -5.67 -9.25 5.37
C GLY A 71 -6.68 -8.16 4.96
N THR A 72 -6.35 -6.91 5.30
CA THR A 72 -7.17 -5.72 4.99
C THR A 72 -6.36 -4.69 4.24
N ALA A 73 -7.05 -3.82 3.50
CA ALA A 73 -6.41 -2.71 2.80
C ALA A 73 -7.16 -1.38 3.02
N LEU A 74 -6.42 -0.28 3.02
CA LEU A 74 -6.92 1.08 3.12
C LEU A 74 -6.36 1.89 1.95
N LEU A 75 -7.25 2.28 1.03
CA LEU A 75 -6.90 3.12 -0.10
C LEU A 75 -7.20 4.58 0.23
N THR A 76 -6.16 5.40 0.33
CA THR A 76 -6.24 6.84 0.56
C THR A 76 -5.92 7.60 -0.73
N GLY A 77 -6.03 8.93 -0.70
CA GLY A 77 -5.60 9.77 -1.81
C GLY A 77 -4.09 9.75 -2.08
N ASN A 78 -3.28 9.33 -1.10
CA ASN A 78 -1.81 9.44 -1.14
C ASN A 78 -1.10 8.08 -1.14
N ALA A 79 -1.76 7.04 -0.65
CA ALA A 79 -1.16 5.72 -0.45
C ALA A 79 -2.21 4.62 -0.39
N LEU A 80 -1.77 3.38 -0.66
CA LEU A 80 -2.55 2.19 -0.41
C LEU A 80 -1.85 1.37 0.67
N TYR A 81 -2.47 1.26 1.84
CA TYR A 81 -1.95 0.51 2.97
C TYR A 81 -2.56 -0.88 2.99
N PHE A 82 -1.75 -1.90 3.23
CA PHE A 82 -2.18 -3.25 3.52
C PHE A 82 -1.74 -3.62 4.93
N THR A 83 -2.63 -4.28 5.65
CA THR A 83 -2.38 -4.82 6.98
C THR A 83 -2.64 -6.31 6.95
N ALA A 84 -1.55 -7.07 7.07
CA ALA A 84 -1.57 -8.52 7.17
C ALA A 84 -1.63 -8.95 8.64
N SER A 85 -2.22 -10.12 8.86
CA SER A 85 -2.11 -10.80 10.15
C SER A 85 -0.67 -11.26 10.37
N TRP A 86 -0.23 -11.39 11.63
CA TRP A 86 1.11 -11.87 11.97
C TRP A 86 1.25 -13.39 11.80
N ASN A 87 1.04 -13.87 10.58
CA ASN A 87 1.26 -15.24 10.16
C ASN A 87 1.92 -15.26 8.78
N ALA A 88 2.70 -16.30 8.49
CA ALA A 88 3.55 -16.34 7.30
C ALA A 88 2.77 -16.31 5.99
N ASN A 89 1.61 -16.99 5.93
CA ASN A 89 0.75 -16.97 4.74
C ASN A 89 0.24 -15.57 4.48
N SER A 90 -0.27 -14.89 5.51
CA SER A 90 -0.87 -13.58 5.34
C SER A 90 0.14 -12.53 4.92
N ILE A 91 1.33 -12.55 5.53
CA ILE A 91 2.44 -11.68 5.15
C ILE A 91 2.86 -11.95 3.69
N PHE A 92 2.90 -13.22 3.29
CA PHE A 92 3.26 -13.61 1.93
C PHE A 92 2.23 -13.16 0.89
N GLU A 93 0.94 -13.46 1.11
CA GLU A 93 -0.14 -13.08 0.18
C GLU A 93 -0.24 -11.56 0.05
N VAL A 94 -0.27 -10.83 1.16
CA VAL A 94 -0.28 -9.35 1.14
C VAL A 94 0.95 -8.79 0.45
N GLY A 95 2.13 -9.35 0.73
CA GLY A 95 3.38 -8.96 0.09
C GLY A 95 3.37 -9.18 -1.43
N MET A 96 2.81 -10.31 -1.88
CA MET A 96 2.65 -10.62 -3.30
C MET A 96 1.69 -9.64 -3.99
N VAL A 97 0.49 -9.45 -3.44
CA VAL A 97 -0.51 -8.53 -4.00
C VAL A 97 0.07 -7.12 -4.13
N ALA A 98 0.77 -6.65 -3.09
CA ALA A 98 1.42 -5.35 -3.13
C ALA A 98 2.51 -5.27 -4.21
N SER A 99 3.35 -6.30 -4.36
CA SER A 99 4.40 -6.34 -5.41
C SER A 99 3.79 -6.30 -6.81
N GLU A 100 2.75 -7.09 -7.09
CA GLU A 100 2.08 -7.11 -8.39
C GLU A 100 1.51 -5.73 -8.77
N PHE A 101 1.20 -4.89 -7.79
CA PHE A 101 0.71 -3.54 -8.07
C PHE A 101 1.84 -2.60 -8.52
N THR A 102 3.09 -2.89 -8.15
CA THR A 102 4.26 -2.10 -8.57
C THR A 102 4.79 -2.48 -9.95
N ASP A 103 4.30 -3.54 -10.58
CA ASP A 103 4.71 -3.99 -11.93
C ASP A 103 4.54 -2.93 -13.02
N SER A 104 3.65 -1.95 -12.83
CA SER A 104 3.52 -0.84 -13.79
C SER A 104 4.66 0.18 -13.72
N GLY A 105 5.49 0.13 -12.67
CA GLY A 105 6.57 1.10 -12.39
C GLY A 105 6.08 2.45 -11.83
N GLU A 106 4.76 2.65 -11.75
CA GLU A 106 4.17 3.89 -11.21
C GLU A 106 4.16 3.92 -9.68
N TYR A 107 4.24 2.74 -9.06
CA TYR A 107 4.14 2.55 -7.62
C TYR A 107 5.40 1.91 -7.07
N ALA A 108 5.67 2.19 -5.80
CA ALA A 108 6.73 1.59 -5.02
C ALA A 108 6.15 1.03 -3.73
N LYS A 109 6.56 -0.19 -3.38
CA LYS A 109 6.18 -0.88 -2.15
C LYS A 109 7.19 -0.54 -1.05
N TYR A 110 6.69 -0.17 0.12
CA TYR A 110 7.46 0.04 1.33
C TYR A 110 7.01 -0.92 2.41
N ASP A 111 7.99 -1.54 3.08
CA ASP A 111 7.79 -2.50 4.16
C ASP A 111 8.16 -1.84 5.50
N PHE A 112 7.16 -1.55 6.34
CA PHE A 112 7.39 -0.83 7.61
C PHE A 112 8.14 -1.68 8.64
N GLN A 113 8.00 -3.00 8.61
CA GLN A 113 8.68 -3.88 9.55
C GLN A 113 10.17 -4.01 9.21
N ARG A 114 10.52 -3.87 7.93
CA ARG A 114 11.91 -3.96 7.44
C ARG A 114 12.54 -2.58 7.26
N GLY A 115 11.72 -1.52 7.17
CA GLY A 115 12.15 -0.15 6.95
C GLY A 115 12.76 0.07 5.57
N GLU A 116 12.31 -0.69 4.57
CA GLU A 116 12.92 -0.71 3.24
C GLU A 116 11.88 -0.66 2.11
N TRP A 117 12.28 -0.03 1.01
CA TRP A 117 11.55 -0.10 -0.26
C TRP A 117 11.83 -1.43 -0.95
N GLU A 118 10.86 -1.93 -1.69
CA GLU A 118 11.11 -3.00 -2.65
C GLU A 118 12.10 -2.53 -3.72
N VAL A 119 13.04 -3.42 -4.03
CA VAL A 119 14.06 -3.26 -5.06
C VAL A 119 13.81 -4.31 -6.13
N TRP A 120 13.63 -3.86 -7.36
CA TRP A 120 13.56 -4.70 -8.55
C TRP A 120 14.98 -4.85 -9.09
N GLU A 121 15.51 -6.08 -9.10
CA GLU A 121 16.82 -6.43 -9.72
C GLU A 121 16.73 -6.62 -11.23
#